data_AF-A0A644WJ45-F1
#
_entry.id   AF-A0A644WJ45-F1
#
_cell.length_a   1.000
_cell.length_b   1.000
_cell.length_c   1.000
_cell.angle_alpha   90.00
_cell.angle_beta   90.00
_cell.angle_gamma   90.00
#
_symmetry.space_group_name_H-M   'P 1'
#
loop_
_entity.id
_entity.type
_entity.pdbx_description
1 polymer ?
#
loop_
_entity_poly.entity_id
_entity_poly.type
_entity_poly.pdbx_seq_one_letter_code
_entity_poly.pdbx_strand_id
1 'polypeptide(L)'
;MQPIDKIIFGDNQFFGINHMSQEKAQQLAEKFFDVNNIYRVYDMAFDAGIRGVMLNSNERAKHICDYFRENKSKYQDINWYPFIPYPQKYANMVAEKGIFPAINEVLFKDNSAMGVLGMMAKGGMAVLGKDAIKMMQMLIDVEMKMFKGLNVKVIFLQNIITDLFLGYGTKEIFAEYCDYIRTKHNALPGILTQNMPYLLKKLKEWEIKEVVVCSSFNKIGYLMSPSVESYMEAAKNNNPDEYQLMVMSTLASGAIPAKEAYDFINQQNIQSVVFGASSKGHIEETVKLINI
;
A
#
# COMPACT_ATOMS: atom_id res chain seq x y z
N MET A 1 -2.92 -16.39 -10.58
CA MET A 1 -2.44 -15.01 -10.36
C MET A 1 -1.02 -14.79 -10.91
N GLN A 2 -0.73 -13.61 -11.50
CA GLN A 2 0.64 -13.26 -11.94
C GLN A 2 1.57 -13.02 -10.72
N PRO A 3 2.83 -13.50 -10.74
CA PRO A 3 3.78 -13.24 -9.66
C PRO A 3 4.09 -11.74 -9.49
N ILE A 4 4.22 -11.30 -8.24
CA ILE A 4 4.70 -9.95 -7.87
C ILE A 4 6.22 -9.93 -7.73
N ASP A 5 6.82 -8.73 -7.71
CA ASP A 5 8.25 -8.57 -7.44
C ASP A 5 8.58 -9.05 -6.02
N LYS A 6 9.66 -9.81 -5.87
CA LYS A 6 10.12 -10.32 -4.57
C LYS A 6 10.57 -9.22 -3.61
N ILE A 7 11.15 -8.15 -4.16
CA ILE A 7 11.68 -7.03 -3.37
C ILE A 7 11.04 -5.74 -3.88
N ILE A 8 10.37 -5.04 -2.96
CA ILE A 8 9.71 -3.76 -3.20
C ILE A 8 10.41 -2.69 -2.36
N PHE A 9 10.76 -1.59 -3.02
CA PHE A 9 11.30 -0.43 -2.32
C PHE A 9 10.17 0.46 -1.82
N GLY A 10 10.08 0.60 -0.49
CA GLY A 10 9.10 1.45 0.19
C GLY A 10 9.51 2.92 0.20
N ASP A 11 8.57 3.79 0.53
CA ASP A 11 8.67 5.24 0.40
C ASP A 11 8.72 6.00 1.73
N ASN A 12 8.48 5.34 2.87
CA ASN A 12 8.38 5.97 4.20
C ASN A 12 9.52 6.94 4.53
N GLN A 13 10.76 6.61 4.15
CA GLN A 13 11.93 7.47 4.37
C GLN A 13 11.80 8.83 3.67
N PHE A 14 11.15 8.88 2.50
CA PHE A 14 10.94 10.09 1.73
C PHE A 14 9.89 11.01 2.35
N PHE A 15 9.14 10.53 3.33
CA PHE A 15 8.09 11.28 4.02
C PHE A 15 8.45 11.62 5.47
N GLY A 16 9.71 11.39 5.86
CA GLY A 16 10.13 11.60 7.25
C GLY A 16 9.42 10.68 8.23
N ILE A 17 8.86 9.55 7.77
CA ILE A 17 8.13 8.64 8.64
C ILE A 17 9.14 7.70 9.31
N ASN A 18 9.36 7.92 10.60
CA ASN A 18 10.07 7.00 11.47
C ASN A 18 9.27 6.80 12.77
N HIS A 19 8.76 5.59 12.98
CA HIS A 19 7.88 5.29 14.12
C HIS A 19 8.63 5.16 15.47
N MET A 20 9.97 5.09 15.46
CA MET A 20 10.79 4.89 16.66
C MET A 20 11.55 6.14 17.09
N SER A 21 11.90 7.04 16.17
CA SER A 21 12.74 8.21 16.48
C SER A 21 12.26 9.46 15.74
N GLN A 22 11.80 10.44 16.51
CA GLN A 22 11.43 11.76 15.99
C GLN A 22 12.63 12.53 15.42
N GLU A 23 13.80 12.41 16.05
CA GLU A 23 15.02 13.05 15.55
C GLU A 23 15.41 12.52 14.16
N LYS A 24 15.36 11.19 13.96
CA LYS A 24 15.57 10.59 12.63
C LYS A 24 14.49 11.02 11.65
N ALA A 25 13.23 11.09 12.07
CA ALA A 25 12.13 11.59 11.24
C ALA A 25 12.42 13.01 10.73
N GLN A 26 12.89 13.91 11.61
CA GLN A 26 13.27 15.27 11.27
C GLN A 26 14.45 15.32 10.29
N GLN A 27 15.53 14.59 10.56
CA GLN A 27 16.70 14.54 9.68
C GLN A 27 16.35 14.05 8.26
N LEU A 28 15.46 13.05 8.17
CA LEU A 28 14.96 12.55 6.88
C LEU A 28 14.09 13.60 6.19
N ALA A 29 13.22 14.29 6.92
CA ALA A 29 12.39 15.36 6.36
C ALA A 29 13.22 16.51 5.78
N GLU A 30 14.27 16.93 6.49
CA GLU A 30 15.22 17.95 6.02
C GLU A 30 15.99 17.47 4.78
N LYS A 31 16.54 16.25 4.83
CA LYS A 31 17.29 15.66 3.70
C LYS A 31 16.44 15.54 2.43
N PHE A 32 15.20 15.05 2.57
CA PHE A 32 14.30 14.80 1.44
C PHE A 32 13.36 15.98 1.15
N PHE A 33 13.61 17.14 1.74
CA PHE A 33 13.03 18.39 1.27
C PHE A 33 13.49 18.67 -0.18
N ASP A 34 14.76 18.39 -0.49
CA ASP A 34 15.26 18.35 -1.86
C ASP A 34 14.87 17.03 -2.54
N VAL A 35 13.99 17.12 -3.54
CA VAL A 35 13.49 15.99 -4.32
C VAL A 35 14.60 15.24 -5.05
N ASN A 36 15.73 15.90 -5.38
CA ASN A 36 16.86 15.23 -6.03
C ASN A 36 17.47 14.15 -5.14
N ASN A 37 17.42 14.31 -3.81
CA ASN A 37 17.88 13.28 -2.89
C ASN A 37 16.99 12.03 -2.92
N ILE A 38 15.70 12.19 -3.23
CA ILE A 38 14.78 11.07 -3.44
C ILE A 38 15.19 10.29 -4.68
N TYR A 39 15.40 10.99 -5.80
CA TYR A 39 15.82 10.36 -7.06
C TYR A 39 17.15 9.62 -6.93
N ARG A 40 18.12 10.20 -6.21
CA ARG A 40 19.40 9.53 -5.93
C ARG A 40 19.23 8.22 -5.16
N VAL A 41 18.31 8.17 -4.18
CA VAL A 41 18.05 6.94 -3.43
C VAL A 41 17.35 5.90 -4.30
N TYR A 42 16.43 6.30 -5.18
CA TYR A 42 15.86 5.39 -6.17
C TYR A 42 16.91 4.87 -7.15
N ASP A 43 17.80 5.72 -7.65
CA ASP A 43 18.93 5.31 -8.50
C ASP A 43 19.77 4.23 -7.77
N MET A 44 20.08 4.42 -6.48
CA MET A 44 20.78 3.40 -5.67
C MET A 44 19.98 2.09 -5.53
N ALA A 45 18.66 2.16 -5.32
CA ALA A 45 17.79 0.99 -5.23
C ALA A 45 17.75 0.21 -6.54
N PHE A 46 17.69 0.90 -7.67
CA PHE A 46 17.66 0.30 -8.99
C PHE A 46 19.03 -0.27 -9.40
N ASP A 47 20.13 0.37 -9.03
CA ASP A 47 21.48 -0.17 -9.18
C ASP A 47 21.66 -1.48 -8.41
N ALA A 48 20.99 -1.62 -7.25
CA ALA A 48 20.96 -2.85 -6.47
C ALA A 48 20.00 -3.92 -7.02
N GLY A 49 19.38 -3.68 -8.19
CA GLY A 49 18.52 -4.65 -8.88
C GLY A 49 17.05 -4.61 -8.49
N ILE A 50 16.62 -3.68 -7.64
CA ILE A 50 15.21 -3.56 -7.25
C ILE A 50 14.40 -2.96 -8.40
N ARG A 51 13.20 -3.49 -8.69
CA ARG A 51 12.31 -2.97 -9.75
C ARG A 51 10.88 -2.72 -9.29
N GLY A 52 10.48 -3.23 -8.13
CA GLY A 52 9.22 -2.89 -7.50
C GLY A 52 9.32 -1.64 -6.64
N VAL A 53 8.39 -0.69 -6.83
CA VAL A 53 8.29 0.54 -6.02
C VAL A 53 6.91 0.63 -5.40
N MET A 54 6.88 0.72 -4.07
CA MET A 54 5.69 1.05 -3.30
C MET A 54 5.67 2.54 -3.02
N LEU A 55 4.51 3.17 -3.23
CA LEU A 55 4.36 4.60 -3.06
C LEU A 55 2.96 4.95 -2.57
N ASN A 56 2.88 5.72 -1.49
CA ASN A 56 1.65 6.29 -0.98
C ASN A 56 1.18 7.45 -1.87
N SER A 57 -0.14 7.56 -2.05
CA SER A 57 -0.77 8.58 -2.88
C SER A 57 -0.83 9.98 -2.23
N ASN A 58 0.28 10.71 -2.26
CA ASN A 58 0.37 12.10 -1.76
C ASN A 58 0.94 13.09 -2.79
N GLU A 59 1.06 14.37 -2.44
CA GLU A 59 1.52 15.41 -3.39
C GLU A 59 2.93 15.16 -3.92
N ARG A 60 3.86 14.72 -3.06
CA ARG A 60 5.22 14.39 -3.47
C ARG A 60 5.26 13.17 -4.38
N ALA A 61 4.37 12.21 -4.16
CA ALA A 61 4.24 11.03 -5.02
C ALA A 61 3.91 11.40 -6.46
N LYS A 62 3.12 12.46 -6.68
CA LYS A 62 2.88 12.99 -8.03
C LYS A 62 4.18 13.41 -8.72
N HIS A 63 5.05 14.16 -8.04
CA HIS A 63 6.33 14.61 -8.61
C HIS A 63 7.28 13.43 -8.88
N ILE A 64 7.24 12.40 -8.02
CA ILE A 64 8.01 11.17 -8.22
C ILE A 64 7.51 10.43 -9.47
N CYS A 65 6.20 10.23 -9.58
CA CYS A 65 5.57 9.59 -10.73
C CYS A 65 5.84 10.33 -12.04
N ASP A 66 5.74 11.67 -12.02
CA ASP A 66 5.97 12.52 -13.20
C ASP A 66 7.43 12.41 -13.68
N TYR A 67 8.38 12.50 -12.75
CA TYR A 67 9.81 12.34 -13.05
C TYR A 67 10.11 10.98 -13.71
N PHE A 68 9.60 9.86 -13.17
CA PHE A 68 9.84 8.55 -13.76
C PHE A 68 9.13 8.36 -15.11
N ARG A 69 7.98 9.01 -15.31
CA ARG A 69 7.26 8.99 -16.60
C ARG A 69 8.06 9.72 -17.67
N GLU A 70 8.60 10.88 -17.35
CA GLU A 70 9.39 11.72 -18.26
C GLU A 70 10.78 11.13 -18.55
N ASN A 71 11.35 10.39 -17.59
CA ASN A 71 12.67 9.78 -17.71
C ASN A 71 12.62 8.28 -18.02
N LYS A 72 11.54 7.79 -18.66
CA LYS A 72 11.38 6.36 -18.98
C LYS A 72 12.57 5.74 -19.71
N SER A 73 13.29 6.48 -20.56
CA SER A 73 14.46 5.95 -21.27
C SER A 73 15.68 5.73 -20.36
N LYS A 74 15.76 6.41 -19.21
CA LYS A 74 16.83 6.24 -18.22
C LYS A 74 16.60 4.99 -17.38
N TYR A 75 15.35 4.63 -17.13
CA TYR A 75 14.97 3.58 -16.20
C TYR A 75 14.50 2.33 -16.95
N GLN A 76 14.83 1.14 -16.43
CA GLN A 76 14.24 -0.10 -16.92
C GLN A 76 12.75 -0.18 -16.54
N ASP A 77 12.07 -1.26 -16.90
CA ASP A 77 10.67 -1.49 -16.52
C ASP A 77 10.53 -1.50 -14.99
N ILE A 78 9.94 -0.43 -14.44
CA ILE A 78 9.60 -0.29 -13.02
C ILE A 78 8.15 -0.77 -12.83
N ASN A 79 7.94 -1.59 -11.81
CA ASN A 79 6.64 -2.06 -11.38
C ASN A 79 6.15 -1.22 -10.19
N TRP A 80 4.93 -0.70 -10.28
CA TRP A 80 4.36 0.20 -9.28
C TRP A 80 3.31 -0.47 -8.40
N TYR A 81 3.42 -0.24 -7.09
CA TYR A 81 2.60 -0.81 -6.03
C TYR A 81 1.98 0.33 -5.17
N PRO A 82 1.05 1.13 -5.73
CA PRO A 82 0.43 2.25 -5.02
C PRO A 82 -0.39 1.82 -3.81
N PHE A 83 -0.29 2.61 -2.74
CA PHE A 83 -1.13 2.50 -1.54
C PHE A 83 -2.17 3.62 -1.52
N ILE A 84 -3.45 3.24 -1.46
CA ILE A 84 -4.58 4.17 -1.52
C ILE A 84 -5.66 3.86 -0.46
N PRO A 85 -6.38 4.88 0.02
CA PRO A 85 -6.04 6.30 -0.03
C PRO A 85 -4.99 6.65 1.03
N TYR A 86 -4.12 7.64 0.79
CA TYR A 86 -3.15 8.05 1.82
C TYR A 86 -3.86 8.70 3.02
N PRO A 87 -3.86 8.10 4.24
CA PRO A 87 -4.74 8.55 5.32
C PRO A 87 -4.47 9.99 5.79
N GLN A 88 -3.20 10.42 5.80
CA GLN A 88 -2.82 11.75 6.27
C GLN A 88 -3.38 12.86 5.37
N LYS A 89 -3.58 12.60 4.08
CA LYS A 89 -4.21 13.53 3.13
C LYS A 89 -5.64 13.88 3.55
N TYR A 90 -6.34 12.94 4.17
CA TYR A 90 -7.74 13.09 4.59
C TYR A 90 -7.90 13.35 6.08
N ALA A 91 -6.86 13.15 6.90
CA ALA A 91 -6.95 13.20 8.35
C ALA A 91 -7.56 14.52 8.86
N ASN A 92 -7.10 15.67 8.35
CA ASN A 92 -7.63 16.97 8.73
C ASN A 92 -9.10 17.14 8.29
N MET A 93 -9.42 16.74 7.05
CA MET A 93 -10.78 16.84 6.53
C MET A 93 -11.76 15.94 7.30
N VAL A 94 -11.32 14.74 7.66
CA VAL A 94 -12.09 13.77 8.45
C VAL A 94 -12.29 14.28 9.88
N ALA A 95 -11.25 14.86 10.50
CA ALA A 95 -11.34 15.42 11.84
C ALA A 95 -12.30 16.63 11.89
N GLU A 96 -12.30 17.47 10.86
CA GLU A 96 -13.13 18.68 10.80
C GLU A 96 -14.58 18.40 10.37
N LYS A 97 -14.78 17.51 9.39
CA LYS A 97 -16.07 17.37 8.68
C LYS A 97 -16.67 15.96 8.76
N GLY A 98 -15.95 14.99 9.34
CA GLY A 98 -16.31 13.58 9.28
C GLY A 98 -15.96 12.92 7.94
N ILE A 99 -15.97 11.58 7.90
CA ILE A 99 -15.50 10.80 6.74
C ILE A 99 -16.30 11.10 5.47
N PHE A 100 -17.63 11.11 5.54
CA PHE A 100 -18.49 11.26 4.36
C PHE A 100 -18.42 12.67 3.74
N PRO A 101 -18.51 13.77 4.50
CA PRO A 101 -18.36 15.11 3.93
C PRO A 101 -16.96 15.38 3.35
N ALA A 102 -15.90 14.84 3.98
CA ALA A 102 -14.53 14.94 3.48
C ALA A 102 -14.35 14.27 2.11
N ILE A 103 -14.93 13.06 1.94
CA ILE A 103 -14.92 12.34 0.67
C ILE A 103 -15.66 13.12 -0.41
N ASN A 104 -16.87 13.61 -0.12
CA ASN A 104 -17.64 14.42 -1.07
C ASN A 104 -16.84 15.65 -1.52
N GLU A 105 -16.22 16.38 -0.60
CA GLU A 105 -15.42 17.54 -0.96
C GLU A 105 -14.26 17.17 -1.90
N VAL A 106 -13.50 16.10 -1.64
CA VAL A 106 -12.42 15.67 -2.54
C VAL A 106 -12.94 15.30 -3.94
N LEU A 107 -14.08 14.63 -4.01
CA LEU A 107 -14.68 14.20 -5.28
C LEU A 107 -15.26 15.37 -6.09
N PHE A 108 -15.78 16.40 -5.43
CA PHE A 108 -16.49 17.51 -6.07
C PHE A 108 -15.65 18.79 -6.21
N LYS A 109 -14.48 18.89 -5.55
CA LYS A 109 -13.59 20.04 -5.67
C LYS A 109 -12.86 20.10 -7.03
N ASP A 110 -12.63 18.94 -7.67
CA ASP A 110 -11.95 18.83 -8.97
C ASP A 110 -12.90 18.56 -10.16
N ASN A 111 -14.16 18.20 -9.90
CA ASN A 111 -15.13 17.93 -10.95
C ASN A 111 -16.11 19.11 -11.08
N SER A 112 -15.99 19.85 -12.18
CA SER A 112 -16.91 20.91 -12.61
C SER A 112 -18.38 20.52 -12.38
N ALA A 113 -19.18 21.50 -11.96
CA ALA A 113 -20.58 21.49 -11.49
C ALA A 113 -21.64 20.57 -12.17
N MET A 114 -21.31 19.78 -13.19
CA MET A 114 -22.20 18.84 -13.87
C MET A 114 -22.42 17.50 -13.15
N GLY A 115 -21.56 17.10 -12.20
CA GLY A 115 -21.71 15.81 -11.49
C GLY A 115 -22.66 15.83 -10.29
N VAL A 116 -22.95 17.02 -9.74
CA VAL A 116 -23.65 17.18 -8.47
C VAL A 116 -25.18 17.08 -8.64
N LEU A 117 -25.73 17.42 -9.81
CA LEU A 117 -27.18 17.40 -10.06
C LEU A 117 -27.81 15.99 -10.11
N GLY A 118 -27.02 14.95 -10.36
CA GLY A 118 -27.54 13.58 -10.54
C GLY A 118 -27.83 12.81 -9.24
N MET A 119 -27.21 13.18 -8.13
CA MET A 119 -27.31 12.44 -6.85
C MET A 119 -28.46 12.91 -5.95
N MET A 120 -28.91 14.17 -6.07
CA MET A 120 -29.96 14.70 -5.19
C MET A 120 -31.39 14.28 -5.59
N ALA A 121 -31.59 13.66 -6.76
CA ALA A 121 -32.92 13.40 -7.31
C ALA A 121 -33.57 12.07 -6.87
N LYS A 122 -32.91 11.20 -6.08
CA LYS A 122 -33.48 9.90 -5.69
C LYS A 122 -33.28 9.61 -4.20
N GLY A 123 -34.24 10.09 -3.41
CA GLY A 123 -34.33 9.79 -1.98
C GLY A 123 -34.67 8.33 -1.67
N GLY A 124 -34.30 7.91 -0.45
CA GLY A 124 -34.77 6.69 0.20
C GLY A 124 -33.64 5.76 0.64
N MET A 125 -33.68 5.34 1.91
CA MET A 125 -32.68 4.57 2.69
C MET A 125 -32.04 3.31 2.06
N ALA A 126 -32.40 2.89 0.85
CA ALA A 126 -31.73 1.82 0.09
C ALA A 126 -30.44 2.27 -0.62
N VAL A 127 -30.06 3.53 -0.44
CA VAL A 127 -29.04 4.25 -1.22
C VAL A 127 -27.65 4.26 -0.55
N LEU A 128 -27.55 4.01 0.76
CA LEU A 128 -26.28 4.14 1.51
C LEU A 128 -25.16 3.17 1.09
N GLY A 129 -25.47 1.88 0.84
CA GLY A 129 -24.47 0.87 0.49
C GLY A 129 -23.93 1.00 -0.93
N LYS A 130 -24.82 1.22 -1.91
CA LYS A 130 -24.43 1.45 -3.31
C LYS A 130 -23.71 2.78 -3.49
N ASP A 131 -24.04 3.79 -2.69
CA ASP A 131 -23.33 5.05 -2.70
C ASP A 131 -21.94 4.93 -2.09
N ALA A 132 -21.76 4.15 -1.01
CA ALA A 132 -20.45 3.89 -0.43
C ALA A 132 -19.49 3.19 -1.41
N ILE A 133 -19.96 2.17 -2.13
CA ILE A 133 -19.16 1.48 -3.16
C ILE A 133 -18.77 2.44 -4.28
N LYS A 134 -19.72 3.23 -4.80
CA LYS A 134 -19.43 4.23 -5.84
C LYS A 134 -18.45 5.29 -5.34
N MET A 135 -18.59 5.78 -4.11
CA MET A 135 -17.66 6.72 -3.50
C MET A 135 -16.26 6.12 -3.41
N MET A 136 -16.14 4.88 -2.96
CA MET A 136 -14.87 4.16 -2.94
C MET A 136 -14.25 4.11 -4.35
N GLN A 137 -15.01 3.69 -5.36
CA GLN A 137 -14.54 3.62 -6.76
C GLN A 137 -14.07 4.99 -7.28
N MET A 138 -14.81 6.07 -7.00
CA MET A 138 -14.42 7.42 -7.41
C MET A 138 -13.16 7.90 -6.69
N LEU A 139 -12.99 7.59 -5.40
CA LEU A 139 -11.78 7.93 -4.65
C LEU A 139 -10.56 7.18 -5.19
N ILE A 140 -10.73 5.90 -5.52
CA ILE A 140 -9.70 5.09 -6.17
C ILE A 140 -9.29 5.75 -7.49
N ASP A 141 -10.25 6.14 -8.33
CA ASP A 141 -9.96 6.82 -9.60
C ASP A 141 -9.17 8.12 -9.39
N VAL A 142 -9.53 8.92 -8.39
CA VAL A 142 -8.83 10.17 -8.05
C VAL A 142 -7.38 9.90 -7.64
N GLU A 143 -7.14 8.95 -6.74
CA GLU A 143 -5.77 8.62 -6.30
C GLU A 143 -4.94 8.00 -7.43
N MET A 144 -5.58 7.21 -8.30
CA MET A 144 -4.91 6.55 -9.42
C MET A 144 -4.54 7.49 -10.57
N LYS A 145 -5.08 8.72 -10.62
CA LYS A 145 -4.73 9.71 -11.67
C LYS A 145 -3.22 9.95 -11.76
N MET A 146 -2.51 10.04 -10.63
CA MET A 146 -1.07 10.31 -10.62
C MET A 146 -0.23 9.13 -11.16
N PHE A 147 -0.74 7.90 -11.06
CA PHE A 147 -0.07 6.70 -11.55
C PHE A 147 -0.37 6.39 -13.02
N LYS A 148 -1.18 7.21 -13.70
CA LYS A 148 -1.53 7.01 -15.11
C LYS A 148 -0.28 6.95 -15.99
N GLY A 149 -0.22 5.95 -16.87
CA GLY A 149 0.89 5.73 -17.80
C GLY A 149 2.11 5.03 -17.18
N LEU A 150 2.05 4.68 -15.89
CA LEU A 150 3.01 3.83 -15.21
C LEU A 150 2.54 2.36 -15.22
N ASN A 151 3.48 1.43 -15.10
CA ASN A 151 3.21 0.00 -15.07
C ASN A 151 2.81 -0.42 -13.65
N VAL A 152 1.54 -0.20 -13.33
CA VAL A 152 0.94 -0.55 -12.03
C VAL A 152 0.64 -2.05 -12.00
N LYS A 153 1.19 -2.76 -11.02
CA LYS A 153 0.97 -4.21 -10.85
C LYS A 153 -0.10 -4.53 -9.83
N VAL A 154 -0.04 -3.84 -8.69
CA VAL A 154 -0.97 -4.06 -7.57
C VAL A 154 -1.41 -2.71 -7.03
N ILE A 155 -2.70 -2.53 -6.82
CA ILE A 155 -3.24 -1.35 -6.13
C ILE A 155 -3.67 -1.81 -4.75
N PHE A 156 -3.16 -1.19 -3.69
CA PHE A 156 -3.46 -1.61 -2.31
C PHE A 156 -4.49 -0.71 -1.63
N LEU A 157 -5.47 -1.34 -0.98
CA LEU A 157 -6.34 -0.71 0.00
C LEU A 157 -5.63 -0.61 1.35
N GLN A 158 -5.55 0.59 1.90
CA GLN A 158 -4.85 0.89 3.15
C GLN A 158 -5.50 0.26 4.39
N ASN A 159 -4.68 -0.08 5.37
CA ASN A 159 -5.09 -0.81 6.58
C ASN A 159 -6.18 -0.11 7.39
N ILE A 160 -6.16 1.23 7.46
CA ILE A 160 -7.17 1.96 8.22
C ILE A 160 -8.60 1.72 7.68
N ILE A 161 -8.73 1.50 6.37
CA ILE A 161 -10.00 1.19 5.73
C ILE A 161 -10.27 -0.31 5.79
N THR A 162 -9.26 -1.12 5.44
CA THR A 162 -9.35 -2.58 5.49
C THR A 162 -9.79 -3.07 6.86
N ASP A 163 -9.08 -2.69 7.92
CA ASP A 163 -9.29 -3.25 9.25
C ASP A 163 -10.63 -2.80 9.85
N LEU A 164 -11.10 -1.59 9.49
CA LEU A 164 -12.44 -1.11 9.83
C LEU A 164 -13.53 -1.98 9.21
N PHE A 165 -13.51 -2.16 7.88
CA PHE A 165 -14.54 -2.95 7.18
C PHE A 165 -14.42 -4.45 7.44
N LEU A 166 -13.20 -4.93 7.73
CA LEU A 166 -12.97 -6.29 8.19
C LEU A 166 -13.60 -6.52 9.57
N GLY A 167 -13.54 -5.53 10.47
CA GLY A 167 -14.21 -5.56 11.77
C GLY A 167 -15.74 -5.61 11.66
N TYR A 168 -16.33 -4.93 10.66
CA TYR A 168 -17.76 -5.00 10.36
C TYR A 168 -18.18 -6.25 9.57
N GLY A 169 -17.22 -7.03 9.06
CA GLY A 169 -17.50 -8.23 8.27
C GLY A 169 -18.17 -7.95 6.92
N THR A 170 -17.92 -6.78 6.33
CA THR A 170 -18.60 -6.33 5.10
C THR A 170 -17.96 -6.92 3.84
N LYS A 171 -18.36 -8.15 3.48
CA LYS A 171 -17.86 -8.87 2.28
C LYS A 171 -17.93 -8.03 1.01
N GLU A 172 -19.03 -7.31 0.83
CA GLU A 172 -19.37 -6.60 -0.41
C GLU A 172 -18.33 -5.54 -0.76
N ILE A 173 -17.79 -4.82 0.24
CA ILE A 173 -16.76 -3.81 0.02
C ILE A 173 -15.48 -4.43 -0.55
N PHE A 174 -15.05 -5.56 0.01
CA PHE A 174 -13.86 -6.26 -0.47
C PHE A 174 -14.06 -6.86 -1.86
N ALA A 175 -15.22 -7.47 -2.11
CA ALA A 175 -15.53 -8.05 -3.42
C ALA A 175 -15.56 -6.97 -4.51
N GLU A 176 -16.33 -5.90 -4.29
CA GLU A 176 -16.45 -4.78 -5.23
C GLU A 176 -15.12 -4.06 -5.45
N TYR A 177 -14.31 -3.89 -4.39
CA TYR A 177 -12.97 -3.36 -4.52
C TYR A 177 -12.11 -4.24 -5.44
N CYS A 178 -12.05 -5.54 -5.17
CA CYS A 178 -11.21 -6.46 -5.92
C CYS A 178 -11.61 -6.52 -7.40
N ASP A 179 -12.90 -6.59 -7.68
CA ASP A 179 -13.42 -6.63 -9.04
C ASP A 179 -13.21 -5.30 -9.78
N TYR A 180 -13.38 -4.18 -9.08
CA TYR A 180 -13.12 -2.86 -9.66
C TYR A 180 -11.65 -2.70 -10.07
N ILE A 181 -10.70 -3.09 -9.21
CA ILE A 181 -9.26 -3.00 -9.53
C ILE A 181 -8.90 -3.85 -10.76
N ARG A 182 -9.41 -5.09 -10.83
CA ARG A 182 -9.16 -5.99 -11.97
C ARG A 182 -9.72 -5.43 -13.27
N THR A 183 -10.98 -5.01 -13.26
CA THR A 183 -11.72 -4.62 -14.47
C THR A 183 -11.37 -3.22 -14.96
N LYS A 184 -11.28 -2.24 -14.05
CA LYS A 184 -11.04 -0.84 -14.41
C LYS A 184 -9.56 -0.52 -14.62
N HIS A 185 -8.69 -1.04 -13.74
CA HIS A 185 -7.28 -0.68 -13.72
C HIS A 185 -6.36 -1.76 -14.32
N ASN A 186 -6.89 -2.94 -14.65
CA ASN A 186 -6.11 -4.06 -15.17
C ASN A 186 -4.88 -4.37 -14.29
N ALA A 187 -5.09 -4.33 -12.98
CA ALA A 187 -4.09 -4.60 -11.95
C ALA A 187 -4.60 -5.66 -10.97
N LEU A 188 -3.71 -6.24 -10.18
CA LEU A 188 -4.10 -7.11 -9.07
C LEU A 188 -4.61 -6.27 -7.89
N PRO A 189 -5.67 -6.70 -7.19
CA PRO A 189 -6.08 -6.07 -5.95
C PRO A 189 -5.14 -6.43 -4.82
N GLY A 190 -4.70 -5.40 -4.09
CA GLY A 190 -3.90 -5.51 -2.90
C GLY A 190 -4.70 -5.09 -1.67
N ILE A 191 -4.52 -5.78 -0.55
CA ILE A 191 -5.16 -5.42 0.72
C ILE A 191 -4.09 -5.34 1.81
N LEU A 192 -3.89 -4.15 2.36
CA LEU A 192 -3.03 -3.93 3.52
C LEU A 192 -3.85 -4.11 4.80
N THR A 193 -3.32 -4.83 5.78
CA THR A 193 -3.98 -5.08 7.08
C THR A 193 -2.97 -5.16 8.22
N GLN A 194 -3.41 -4.93 9.46
CA GLN A 194 -2.67 -5.32 10.68
C GLN A 194 -3.21 -6.60 11.34
N ASN A 195 -4.10 -7.33 10.65
CA ASN A 195 -4.69 -8.58 11.11
C ASN A 195 -4.75 -9.61 9.96
N MET A 196 -3.57 -9.94 9.42
CA MET A 196 -3.41 -10.86 8.28
C MET A 196 -4.09 -12.22 8.49
N PRO A 197 -4.00 -12.89 9.67
CA PRO A 197 -4.66 -14.18 9.87
C PRO A 197 -6.19 -14.08 9.72
N TYR A 198 -6.81 -13.04 10.28
CA TYR A 198 -8.25 -12.86 10.17
C TYR A 198 -8.68 -12.46 8.75
N LEU A 199 -7.92 -11.59 8.08
CA LEU A 199 -8.19 -11.23 6.69
C LEU A 199 -8.13 -12.46 5.78
N LEU A 200 -7.07 -13.27 5.85
CA LEU A 200 -6.93 -14.48 5.03
C LEU A 200 -8.07 -15.47 5.29
N LYS A 201 -8.48 -15.64 6.55
CA LYS A 201 -9.65 -16.45 6.89
C LYS A 201 -10.91 -15.93 6.20
N LYS A 202 -11.17 -14.62 6.27
CA LYS A 202 -12.35 -13.99 5.66
C LYS A 202 -12.34 -14.02 4.14
N LEU A 203 -11.21 -13.75 3.50
CA LEU A 203 -11.09 -13.85 2.04
C LEU A 203 -11.41 -15.28 1.55
N LYS A 204 -10.91 -16.30 2.26
CA LYS A 204 -11.24 -17.71 1.98
C LYS A 204 -12.73 -18.02 2.19
N GLU A 205 -13.32 -17.60 3.32
CA GLU A 205 -14.76 -17.75 3.59
C GLU A 205 -15.64 -17.05 2.55
N TRP A 206 -15.17 -15.92 2.01
CA TRP A 206 -15.89 -15.12 1.03
C TRP A 206 -15.61 -15.51 -0.42
N GLU A 207 -14.68 -16.44 -0.64
CA GLU A 207 -14.19 -16.89 -1.94
C GLU A 207 -13.60 -15.76 -2.80
N ILE A 208 -13.02 -14.74 -2.15
CA ILE A 208 -12.32 -13.64 -2.81
C ILE A 208 -10.86 -14.05 -3.00
N LYS A 209 -10.51 -14.56 -4.17
CA LYS A 209 -9.17 -15.07 -4.51
C LYS A 209 -8.38 -14.08 -5.36
N GLU A 210 -7.14 -14.41 -5.68
CA GLU A 210 -6.22 -13.60 -6.50
C GLU A 210 -6.03 -12.19 -5.94
N VAL A 211 -5.62 -12.14 -4.68
CA VAL A 211 -5.37 -10.92 -3.91
C VAL A 211 -3.94 -10.93 -3.40
N VAL A 212 -3.27 -9.78 -3.44
CA VAL A 212 -1.99 -9.60 -2.75
C VAL A 212 -2.27 -9.07 -1.36
N VAL A 213 -1.93 -9.84 -0.33
CA VAL A 213 -2.14 -9.42 1.07
C VAL A 213 -0.85 -8.82 1.59
N CYS A 214 -0.91 -7.56 2.00
CA CYS A 214 0.21 -6.89 2.66
C CYS A 214 -0.05 -6.75 4.16
N SER A 215 0.97 -7.00 4.98
CA SER A 215 0.91 -6.75 6.42
C SER A 215 2.31 -6.54 6.99
N SER A 216 2.37 -5.87 8.15
CA SER A 216 3.54 -6.00 9.01
C SER A 216 3.77 -7.47 9.36
N PHE A 217 5.01 -7.94 9.25
CA PHE A 217 5.42 -9.28 9.65
C PHE A 217 6.88 -9.22 10.11
N ASN A 218 7.13 -9.51 11.37
CA ASN A 218 8.47 -9.48 11.97
C ASN A 218 8.55 -10.39 13.19
N LYS A 219 9.78 -10.65 13.63
CA LYS A 219 10.08 -11.63 14.68
C LYS A 219 9.49 -11.27 16.06
N ILE A 220 9.23 -9.99 16.33
CA ILE A 220 8.82 -9.51 17.67
C ILE A 220 7.34 -9.12 17.77
N GLY A 221 6.55 -9.27 16.70
CA GLY A 221 5.12 -8.95 16.73
C GLY A 221 4.78 -7.47 16.58
N TYR A 222 5.71 -6.63 16.13
CA TYR A 222 5.47 -5.21 15.94
C TYR A 222 4.39 -4.97 14.87
N LEU A 223 3.27 -4.35 15.26
CA LEU A 223 2.09 -4.10 14.42
C LEU A 223 1.45 -5.38 13.83
N MET A 224 1.46 -6.47 14.61
CA MET A 224 0.86 -7.76 14.22
C MET A 224 -0.23 -8.17 15.21
N SER A 225 -1.47 -8.27 14.75
CA SER A 225 -2.61 -8.70 15.57
C SER A 225 -3.20 -10.03 15.09
N PRO A 226 -3.43 -11.03 15.95
CA PRO A 226 -3.28 -11.00 17.40
C PRO A 226 -1.90 -11.41 17.92
N SER A 227 -1.11 -12.20 17.19
CA SER A 227 0.20 -12.68 17.65
C SER A 227 1.12 -13.14 16.52
N VAL A 228 2.43 -13.27 16.79
CA VAL A 228 3.42 -13.76 15.83
C VAL A 228 3.10 -15.19 15.37
N GLU A 229 2.70 -16.05 16.30
CA GLU A 229 2.39 -17.46 16.03
C GLU A 229 1.22 -17.60 15.05
N SER A 230 0.17 -16.78 15.23
CA SER A 230 -0.98 -16.78 14.33
C SER A 230 -0.61 -16.35 12.90
N TYR A 231 0.34 -15.42 12.78
CA TYR A 231 0.88 -14.97 11.49
C TYR A 231 1.71 -16.04 10.81
N MET A 232 2.59 -16.70 11.57
CA MET A 232 3.41 -17.81 11.06
C MET A 232 2.53 -18.96 10.56
N GLU A 233 1.51 -19.35 11.33
CA GLU A 233 0.58 -20.40 10.92
C GLU A 233 -0.25 -19.99 9.69
N ALA A 234 -0.70 -18.73 9.64
CA ALA A 234 -1.43 -18.19 8.49
C ALA A 234 -0.57 -18.18 7.21
N ALA A 235 0.70 -17.79 7.30
CA ALA A 235 1.62 -17.83 6.17
C ALA A 235 1.95 -19.26 5.75
N LYS A 236 2.27 -20.14 6.71
CA LYS A 236 2.57 -21.55 6.45
C LYS A 236 1.44 -22.26 5.69
N ASN A 237 0.19 -22.02 6.08
CA ASN A 237 -1.00 -22.62 5.47
C ASN A 237 -1.56 -21.82 4.29
N ASN A 238 -0.84 -20.81 3.83
CA ASN A 238 -1.27 -19.99 2.71
C ASN A 238 -0.99 -20.67 1.37
N ASN A 239 -1.91 -20.50 0.40
CA ASN A 239 -1.68 -20.90 -0.98
C ASN A 239 -1.27 -19.65 -1.80
N PRO A 240 -0.01 -19.56 -2.27
CA PRO A 240 0.46 -18.40 -3.02
C PRO A 240 -0.25 -18.19 -4.38
N ASP A 241 -0.87 -19.23 -4.94
CA ASP A 241 -1.63 -19.11 -6.19
C ASP A 241 -2.93 -18.31 -6.02
N GLU A 242 -3.48 -18.32 -4.80
CA GLU A 242 -4.69 -17.57 -4.43
C GLU A 242 -4.35 -16.25 -3.73
N TYR A 243 -3.36 -16.25 -2.84
CA TYR A 243 -2.96 -15.09 -2.05
C TYR A 243 -1.44 -14.95 -2.02
N GLN A 244 -0.88 -13.93 -2.66
CA GLN A 244 0.55 -13.64 -2.50
C GLN A 244 0.75 -12.78 -1.26
N LEU A 245 1.64 -13.19 -0.35
CA LEU A 245 1.92 -12.45 0.87
C LEU A 245 3.09 -11.49 0.64
N MET A 246 2.84 -10.20 0.89
CA MET A 246 3.82 -9.13 0.86
C MET A 246 4.04 -8.60 2.29
N VAL A 247 5.24 -8.71 2.82
CA VAL A 247 5.50 -8.31 4.22
C VAL A 247 6.25 -6.99 4.29
N MET A 248 5.88 -6.15 5.25
CA MET A 248 6.59 -4.92 5.58
C MET A 248 6.94 -4.87 7.06
N SER A 249 7.62 -3.81 7.50
CA SER A 249 8.05 -3.65 8.89
C SER A 249 8.91 -4.82 9.40
N THR A 250 9.67 -5.48 8.53
CA THR A 250 10.47 -6.68 8.83
C THR A 250 11.51 -6.43 9.93
N LEU A 251 12.05 -5.21 9.97
CA LEU A 251 13.01 -4.76 10.99
C LEU A 251 12.36 -4.21 12.26
N ALA A 252 11.03 -4.21 12.36
CA ALA A 252 10.27 -3.59 13.45
C ALA A 252 10.75 -2.15 13.75
N SER A 253 10.81 -1.31 12.72
CA SER A 253 11.33 0.06 12.80
C SER A 253 12.78 0.19 13.33
N GLY A 254 13.59 -0.85 13.12
CA GLY A 254 14.99 -0.93 13.52
C GLY A 254 15.24 -1.60 14.87
N ALA A 255 14.22 -2.17 15.50
CA ALA A 255 14.35 -2.93 16.75
C ALA A 255 14.98 -4.32 16.55
N ILE A 256 14.96 -4.85 15.32
CA ILE A 256 15.58 -6.15 14.99
C ILE A 256 16.77 -5.90 14.06
N PRO A 257 17.97 -6.46 14.34
CA PRO A 257 19.10 -6.44 13.41
C PRO A 257 18.72 -7.04 12.05
N ALA A 258 19.21 -6.46 10.95
CA ALA A 258 18.82 -6.85 9.59
C ALA A 258 18.98 -8.34 9.31
N LYS A 259 20.16 -8.91 9.66
CA LYS A 259 20.42 -10.34 9.48
C LYS A 259 19.40 -11.21 10.22
N GLU A 260 19.14 -10.92 11.49
CA GLU A 260 18.19 -11.68 12.30
C GLU A 260 16.74 -11.57 11.76
N ALA A 261 16.36 -10.38 11.29
CA ALA A 261 15.04 -10.16 10.70
C ALA A 261 14.85 -11.00 9.43
N TYR A 262 15.81 -10.97 8.52
CA TYR A 262 15.69 -11.71 7.26
C TYR A 262 15.94 -13.21 7.41
N ASP A 263 16.78 -13.65 8.35
CA ASP A 263 16.88 -15.07 8.74
C ASP A 263 15.51 -15.62 9.17
N PHE A 264 14.70 -14.82 9.87
CA PHE A 264 13.32 -15.17 10.24
C PHE A 264 12.37 -15.15 9.05
N ILE A 265 12.37 -14.08 8.24
CA ILE A 265 11.45 -13.92 7.10
C ILE A 265 11.68 -14.97 6.01
N ASN A 266 12.94 -15.30 5.71
CA ASN A 266 13.30 -16.28 4.67
C ASN A 266 12.83 -17.72 5.00
N GLN A 267 12.47 -18.00 6.25
CA GLN A 267 11.91 -19.29 6.67
C GLN A 267 10.38 -19.37 6.52
N GLN A 268 9.72 -18.27 6.14
CA GLN A 268 8.27 -18.17 6.02
C GLN A 268 7.83 -18.33 4.57
N ASN A 269 6.60 -18.81 4.35
CA ASN A 269 5.97 -18.87 3.03
C ASN A 269 5.49 -17.48 2.59
N ILE A 270 6.44 -16.63 2.19
CA ILE A 270 6.23 -15.22 1.81
C ILE A 270 6.72 -15.00 0.39
N GLN A 271 6.01 -14.20 -0.40
CA GLN A 271 6.31 -13.98 -1.82
C GLN A 271 6.98 -12.65 -2.11
N SER A 272 6.83 -11.67 -1.21
CA SER A 272 7.41 -10.34 -1.39
C SER A 272 7.74 -9.65 -0.07
N VAL A 273 8.79 -8.83 -0.08
CA VAL A 273 9.24 -8.01 1.05
C VAL A 273 9.28 -6.55 0.62
N VAL A 274 8.76 -5.68 1.48
CA VAL A 274 8.87 -4.23 1.38
C VAL A 274 9.84 -3.72 2.42
N PHE A 275 10.83 -2.95 2.00
CA PHE A 275 11.70 -2.23 2.91
C PHE A 275 12.06 -0.84 2.39
N GLY A 276 12.38 0.06 3.30
CA GLY A 276 12.89 1.40 3.00
C GLY A 276 14.30 1.56 3.54
N ALA A 277 15.15 2.30 2.81
CA ALA A 277 16.49 2.66 3.24
C ALA A 277 16.91 3.98 2.59
N SER A 278 17.94 4.65 3.15
CA SER A 278 18.38 5.98 2.68
C SER A 278 19.87 6.04 2.31
N SER A 279 20.58 4.91 2.38
CA SER A 279 21.99 4.77 2.02
C SER A 279 22.19 3.53 1.15
N LYS A 280 23.14 3.62 0.22
CA LYS A 280 23.50 2.53 -0.69
C LYS A 280 23.89 1.25 0.06
N GLY A 281 24.70 1.37 1.10
CA GLY A 281 25.14 0.23 1.90
C GLY A 281 23.98 -0.56 2.52
N HIS A 282 23.00 0.12 3.14
CA HIS A 282 21.84 -0.56 3.73
C HIS A 282 20.94 -1.21 2.68
N ILE A 283 20.79 -0.57 1.51
CA ILE A 283 20.02 -1.13 0.38
C ILE A 283 20.67 -2.43 -0.08
N GLU A 284 21.97 -2.40 -0.41
CA GLU A 284 22.70 -3.57 -0.92
C GLU A 284 22.78 -4.70 0.09
N GLU A 285 23.01 -4.37 1.37
CA GLU A 285 22.99 -5.34 2.46
C GLU A 285 21.63 -6.02 2.57
N THR A 286 20.55 -5.24 2.59
CA THR A 286 19.19 -5.77 2.72
C THR A 286 18.83 -6.67 1.53
N VAL A 287 19.14 -6.25 0.30
CA VAL A 287 18.90 -7.07 -0.90
C VAL A 287 19.63 -8.41 -0.82
N LYS A 288 20.88 -8.43 -0.34
CA LYS A 288 21.66 -9.67 -0.17
C LYS A 288 21.10 -10.62 0.89
N LEU A 289 20.39 -10.09 1.88
CA LEU A 289 19.83 -10.87 2.98
C LEU A 289 18.47 -11.50 2.64
N ILE A 290 17.73 -10.98 1.65
CA ILE A 290 16.43 -11.50 1.25
C ILE A 290 16.61 -12.70 0.30
N ASN A 291 16.09 -13.86 0.69
CA ASN A 291 16.14 -15.10 -0.08
C ASN A 291 14.81 -15.87 0.01
N ILE A 292 13.74 -15.23 -0.47
CA ILE A 292 12.39 -15.78 -0.61
C ILE A 292 12.11 -16.25 -2.03
#